data_AF-A0A1C4Z9X7-F1
#
_entry.id   AF-A0A1C4Z9X7-F1
#
_cell.length_a   1.000
_cell.length_b   1.000
_cell.length_c   1.000
_cell.angle_alpha   90.00
_cell.angle_beta   90.00
_cell.angle_gamma   90.00
#
_symmetry.space_group_name_H-M   'P 1'
#
loop_
_entity.id
_entity.type
_entity.pdbx_description
1 polymer ?
#
loop_
_entity_poly.entity_id
_entity_poly.type
_entity_poly.pdbx_seq_one_letter_code
_entity_poly.pdbx_strand_id
1 'polypeptide(L)'
;MQALRGRPWAYGALAWLIFFVVSHVILVFFPGPDPTGDGPWGMRAYVIFNVVLISMSAIGAAVVLATVRPPARRLPRWLLLTPLLFGSILLVFRGVPGMVENLLMVTGIRRGGFVGVADISTGEFWTGIGINTYFFAGAVLLVGTTVSYGRRSASPFR
;
A
#
# COMPACT_ATOMS: atom_id res chain seq x y z
N MET A 1 -22.12 15.47 13.06
CA MET A 1 -20.66 15.29 13.33
C MET A 1 -20.01 14.06 12.67
N GLN A 2 -20.71 13.19 11.92
CA GLN A 2 -20.10 12.01 11.27
C GLN A 2 -19.30 12.30 9.98
N ALA A 3 -19.56 13.43 9.30
CA ALA A 3 -18.94 13.74 8.01
C ALA A 3 -17.42 14.00 8.06
N LEU A 4 -16.87 14.32 9.25
CA LEU A 4 -15.45 14.62 9.42
C LEU A 4 -14.58 13.37 9.64
N ARG A 5 -15.15 12.24 10.09
CA ARG A 5 -14.37 11.03 10.46
C ARG A 5 -13.79 10.26 9.28
N GLY A 6 -14.35 10.39 8.07
CA GLY A 6 -13.86 9.68 6.88
C GLY A 6 -12.73 10.40 6.12
N ARG A 7 -12.58 11.70 6.33
CA ARG A 7 -11.56 12.56 5.67
C ARG A 7 -10.11 12.24 6.08
N PRO A 8 -9.78 12.00 7.36
CA PRO A 8 -8.39 11.72 7.73
C PRO A 8 -7.86 10.43 7.11
N TRP A 9 -8.70 9.38 6.98
CA TRP A 9 -8.32 8.14 6.28
C TRP A 9 -7.93 8.38 4.83
N ALA A 10 -8.75 9.15 4.10
CA ALA A 10 -8.49 9.45 2.70
C ALA A 10 -7.23 10.32 2.52
N TYR A 11 -7.00 11.31 3.38
CA TYR A 11 -5.77 12.10 3.32
C TYR A 11 -4.53 11.30 3.71
N GLY A 12 -4.64 10.41 4.71
CA GLY A 12 -3.57 9.49 5.06
C GLY A 12 -3.24 8.52 3.92
N ALA A 13 -4.26 7.90 3.32
CA ALA A 13 -4.08 7.02 2.17
C ALA A 13 -3.48 7.77 0.96
N LEU A 14 -3.91 9.01 0.72
CA LEU A 14 -3.34 9.85 -0.33
C LEU A 14 -1.87 10.18 -0.07
N ALA A 15 -1.53 10.60 1.14
CA ALA A 15 -0.15 10.89 1.51
C ALA A 15 0.75 9.64 1.37
N TRP A 16 0.24 8.48 1.81
CA TRP A 16 0.92 7.20 1.67
C TRP A 16 1.15 6.82 0.21
N LEU A 17 0.14 6.99 -0.66
CA LEU A 17 0.23 6.70 -2.10
C LEU A 17 1.17 7.66 -2.82
N ILE A 18 1.18 8.95 -2.46
CA ILE A 18 2.14 9.91 -3.01
C ILE A 18 3.56 9.50 -2.63
N PHE A 19 3.79 9.18 -1.36
CA PHE A 19 5.08 8.70 -0.91
C PHE A 19 5.48 7.39 -1.63
N PHE A 20 4.54 6.46 -1.83
CA PHE A 20 4.76 5.22 -2.58
C PHE A 20 5.23 5.50 -4.01
N VAL A 21 4.52 6.38 -4.71
CA VAL A 21 4.82 6.73 -6.09
C VAL A 21 6.19 7.40 -6.17
N VAL A 22 6.45 8.40 -5.32
CA VAL A 22 7.72 9.12 -5.30
C VAL A 22 8.88 8.17 -5.01
N SER A 23 8.75 7.26 -4.04
CA SER A 23 9.81 6.30 -3.72
C SER A 23 10.10 5.36 -4.89
N HIS A 24 9.08 4.85 -5.58
CA HIS A 24 9.28 3.98 -6.75
C HIS A 24 9.83 4.73 -7.96
N VAL A 25 9.44 6.00 -8.16
CA VAL A 25 10.03 6.86 -9.18
C VAL A 25 11.53 7.03 -8.90
N ILE A 26 11.92 7.33 -7.66
CA ILE A 26 13.32 7.43 -7.28
C ILE A 26 14.05 6.10 -7.54
N LEU A 27 13.46 4.96 -7.20
CA LEU A 27 14.04 3.64 -7.45
C LEU A 27 14.23 3.33 -8.94
N VAL A 28 13.33 3.79 -9.82
CA VAL A 28 13.50 3.63 -11.27
C VAL A 28 14.66 4.46 -11.81
N PHE A 29 14.82 5.70 -11.33
CA PHE A 29 15.89 6.60 -11.80
C PHE A 29 17.24 6.37 -11.11
N PHE A 30 17.21 5.88 -9.87
CA PHE A 30 18.38 5.61 -9.02
C PHE A 30 18.30 4.19 -8.42
N PRO A 31 18.36 3.14 -9.26
CA PRO A 31 18.17 1.74 -8.86
C PRO A 31 19.23 1.20 -7.89
N GLY A 32 20.37 1.88 -7.73
CA GLY A 32 21.50 1.39 -6.94
C GLY A 32 22.29 0.27 -7.66
N PRO A 33 23.29 -0.31 -6.98
CA PRO A 33 24.21 -1.29 -7.56
C PRO A 33 23.57 -2.67 -7.78
N ASP A 34 22.58 -3.06 -6.97
CA ASP A 34 21.79 -4.28 -7.15
C ASP A 34 20.29 -4.01 -6.90
N PRO A 35 19.56 -3.53 -7.91
CA PRO A 35 18.12 -3.25 -7.80
C PRO A 35 17.26 -4.51 -7.74
N THR A 36 17.79 -5.66 -8.16
CA THR A 36 17.04 -6.90 -8.35
C THR A 36 17.23 -7.88 -7.20
N GLY A 37 18.21 -7.66 -6.32
CA GLY A 37 18.48 -8.51 -5.16
C GLY A 37 18.90 -9.92 -5.59
N ASP A 38 19.82 -10.01 -6.55
CA ASP A 38 20.25 -11.28 -7.20
C ASP A 38 19.10 -12.14 -7.78
N GLY A 39 17.92 -11.57 -7.97
CA GLY A 39 16.76 -12.27 -8.51
C GLY A 39 16.97 -12.75 -9.94
N PRO A 40 16.20 -13.75 -10.41
CA PRO A 40 16.33 -14.30 -11.77
C PRO A 40 15.90 -13.32 -12.88
N TRP A 41 15.43 -12.13 -12.50
CA TRP A 41 14.83 -11.13 -13.38
C TRP A 41 15.81 -9.98 -13.60
N GLY A 42 16.14 -9.68 -14.85
CA GLY A 42 17.02 -8.56 -15.17
C GLY A 42 16.36 -7.18 -15.04
N MET A 43 17.17 -6.12 -15.21
CA MET A 43 16.77 -4.71 -15.08
C MET A 43 15.48 -4.33 -15.85
N ARG A 44 15.23 -4.92 -17.02
CA ARG A 44 13.99 -4.66 -17.80
C ARG A 44 12.72 -5.05 -17.03
N ALA A 45 12.72 -6.23 -16.41
CA ALA A 45 11.57 -6.71 -15.64
C ALA A 45 11.37 -5.84 -14.39
N TYR A 46 12.45 -5.45 -13.72
CA TYR A 46 12.42 -4.50 -12.60
C TYR A 46 11.78 -3.16 -12.98
N VAL A 47 12.18 -2.56 -14.10
CA VAL A 47 11.62 -1.29 -14.57
C VAL A 47 10.13 -1.44 -14.92
N ILE A 48 9.77 -2.50 -15.66
CA ILE A 48 8.36 -2.77 -16.02
C ILE A 48 7.51 -2.90 -14.76
N PHE A 49 7.97 -3.69 -13.79
CA PHE A 49 7.29 -3.88 -12.51
C PHE A 49 7.06 -2.54 -11.79
N ASN A 50 8.09 -1.70 -11.69
CA ASN A 50 7.97 -0.39 -11.05
C ASN A 50 7.04 0.55 -11.82
N VAL A 51 7.09 0.59 -13.15
CA VAL A 51 6.19 1.42 -13.97
C VAL A 51 4.73 1.01 -13.78
N VAL A 52 4.45 -0.29 -13.73
CA VAL A 52 3.11 -0.81 -13.45
C VAL A 52 2.67 -0.40 -12.04
N LEU A 53 3.53 -0.59 -11.03
CA LEU A 53 3.24 -0.19 -9.65
C LEU A 53 2.97 1.31 -9.51
N ILE A 54 3.81 2.15 -10.12
CA ILE A 54 3.64 3.60 -10.13
C ILE A 54 2.30 3.97 -10.76
N SER A 55 1.97 3.37 -11.91
CA SER A 55 0.72 3.65 -12.63
C SER A 55 -0.50 3.28 -11.81
N MET A 56 -0.52 2.05 -11.25
CA MET A 56 -1.61 1.58 -10.40
C MET A 56 -1.78 2.45 -9.15
N SER A 57 -0.68 2.82 -8.50
CA SER A 57 -0.71 3.67 -7.30
C SER A 57 -1.12 5.11 -7.60
N ALA A 58 -0.71 5.68 -8.74
CA ALA A 58 -1.15 7.00 -9.18
C ALA A 58 -2.66 7.02 -9.47
N ILE A 59 -3.20 5.98 -10.11
CA ILE A 59 -4.64 5.79 -10.29
C ILE A 59 -5.32 5.68 -8.92
N GLY A 60 -4.78 4.88 -8.00
CA GLY A 60 -5.26 4.78 -6.63
C GLY A 60 -5.32 6.14 -5.92
N ALA A 61 -4.28 6.97 -6.08
CA ALA A 61 -4.21 8.30 -5.48
C ALA A 61 -5.30 9.22 -6.05
N ALA A 62 -5.49 9.20 -7.37
CA ALA A 62 -6.56 9.94 -8.03
C ALA A 62 -7.94 9.50 -7.55
N VAL A 63 -8.16 8.19 -7.38
CA VAL A 63 -9.41 7.63 -6.85
C VAL A 63 -9.64 8.05 -5.39
N VAL A 64 -8.64 7.95 -4.53
CA VAL A 64 -8.72 8.39 -3.12
C VAL A 64 -9.04 9.88 -3.05
N LEU A 65 -8.37 10.70 -3.87
CA LEU A 65 -8.64 12.14 -3.96
C LEU A 65 -10.08 12.42 -4.44
N ALA A 66 -10.59 11.63 -5.39
CA ALA A 66 -11.97 11.72 -5.84
C ALA A 66 -12.98 11.41 -4.72
N THR A 67 -12.65 10.58 -3.73
CA THR A 67 -13.56 10.32 -2.59
C THR A 67 -13.78 11.52 -1.66
N VAL A 68 -12.92 12.54 -1.72
CA VAL A 68 -13.00 13.74 -0.87
C VAL A 68 -13.35 15.01 -1.65
N ARG A 69 -13.20 15.04 -2.98
CA ARG A 69 -13.47 16.21 -3.81
C ARG A 69 -14.94 16.33 -4.23
N PRO A 70 -15.56 17.53 -4.15
CA PRO A 70 -16.95 17.76 -4.56
C PRO A 70 -17.30 17.40 -6.01
N PRO A 71 -16.49 17.70 -7.04
CA PRO A 71 -16.85 17.38 -8.44
C PRO A 71 -16.93 15.88 -8.73
N ALA A 72 -16.25 15.04 -7.96
CA ALA A 72 -16.26 13.59 -8.13
C ALA A 72 -17.57 12.91 -7.67
N ARG A 73 -18.51 13.66 -7.07
CA ARG A 73 -19.86 13.16 -6.75
C ARG A 73 -20.68 12.77 -7.98
N ARG A 74 -20.27 13.21 -9.18
CA ARG A 74 -20.91 12.84 -10.46
C ARG A 74 -20.46 11.49 -10.99
N LEU A 75 -19.42 10.88 -10.41
CA LEU A 75 -18.92 9.58 -10.86
C LEU A 75 -19.75 8.43 -10.28
N PRO A 76 -20.00 7.37 -11.06
CA PRO A 76 -20.70 6.19 -10.58
C PRO A 76 -19.89 5.53 -9.46
N ARG A 77 -20.57 5.17 -8.37
CA ARG A 77 -19.97 4.63 -7.14
C ARG A 77 -19.05 3.43 -7.39
N TRP A 78 -19.46 2.54 -8.30
CA TRP A 78 -18.67 1.34 -8.64
C TRP A 78 -17.30 1.67 -9.22
N LEU A 79 -17.17 2.79 -9.93
CA LEU A 79 -15.90 3.22 -10.54
C LEU A 79 -14.89 3.69 -9.49
N LEU A 80 -15.34 4.10 -8.31
CA LEU A 80 -14.48 4.45 -7.17
C LEU A 80 -14.28 3.26 -6.22
N LEU A 81 -15.33 2.49 -5.94
CA LEU A 81 -15.24 1.38 -4.99
C LEU A 81 -14.46 0.18 -5.52
N THR A 82 -14.54 -0.13 -6.82
CA THR A 82 -13.81 -1.28 -7.38
C THR A 82 -12.29 -1.13 -7.24
N PRO A 83 -11.64 -0.03 -7.72
CA PRO A 83 -10.19 0.13 -7.53
C PRO A 83 -9.79 0.24 -6.05
N LEU A 84 -10.62 0.88 -5.21
CA LEU A 84 -10.36 0.94 -3.76
C LEU A 84 -10.38 -0.45 -3.11
N LEU A 85 -11.34 -1.30 -3.49
CA LEU A 85 -11.45 -2.65 -2.97
C LEU A 85 -10.29 -3.52 -3.44
N PHE A 86 -9.96 -3.50 -4.73
CA PHE A 86 -8.81 -4.23 -5.28
C PHE A 86 -7.50 -3.78 -4.64
N GLY A 87 -7.25 -2.48 -4.55
CA GLY A 87 -6.06 -1.94 -3.88
C GLY A 87 -5.99 -2.35 -2.41
N SER A 88 -7.13 -2.33 -1.71
CA SER A 88 -7.21 -2.76 -0.30
C SER A 88 -6.85 -4.24 -0.16
N ILE A 89 -7.40 -5.10 -1.02
CA ILE A 89 -7.12 -6.55 -1.04
C ILE A 89 -5.62 -6.79 -1.30
N LEU A 90 -5.06 -6.15 -2.33
CA LEU A 90 -3.64 -6.29 -2.68
C LEU A 90 -2.72 -5.86 -1.52
N LEU A 91 -2.99 -4.71 -0.90
CA LEU A 91 -2.19 -4.23 0.23
C LEU A 91 -2.34 -5.11 1.48
N VAL A 92 -3.52 -5.67 1.73
CA VAL A 92 -3.71 -6.62 2.84
C VAL A 92 -2.90 -7.89 2.60
N PHE A 93 -2.99 -8.48 1.41
CA PHE A 93 -2.22 -9.69 1.06
C PHE A 93 -0.71 -9.45 1.07
N ARG A 94 -0.24 -8.23 0.79
CA ARG A 94 1.19 -7.89 0.84
C ARG A 94 1.68 -7.52 2.24
N GLY A 95 0.92 -6.69 2.96
CA GLY A 95 1.35 -6.07 4.21
C GLY A 95 1.10 -6.92 5.44
N VAL A 96 -0.01 -7.68 5.49
CA VAL A 96 -0.36 -8.48 6.67
C VAL A 96 0.58 -9.66 6.87
N PRO A 97 0.88 -10.51 5.87
CA PRO A 97 1.80 -11.63 6.07
C PRO A 97 3.18 -11.18 6.52
N GLY A 98 3.72 -10.12 5.92
CA GLY A 98 5.02 -9.57 6.32
C GLY A 98 5.04 -9.02 7.75
N MET A 99 3.95 -8.40 8.20
CA MET A 99 3.85 -7.92 9.59
C MET A 99 3.72 -9.07 10.58
N VAL A 100 2.95 -10.11 10.25
CA VAL A 100 2.83 -11.33 11.07
C VAL A 100 4.19 -12.01 11.20
N GLU A 101 4.93 -12.13 10.10
CA GLU A 101 6.28 -12.70 10.10
C GLU A 101 7.24 -11.90 10.99
N ASN A 102 7.26 -10.58 10.87
CA ASN A 102 8.08 -9.72 11.72
C ASN A 102 7.75 -9.89 13.21
N LEU A 103 6.47 -9.97 13.56
CA LEU A 103 6.04 -10.16 14.96
C LEU A 103 6.51 -11.52 15.49
N LEU A 104 6.44 -12.59 14.70
CA LEU A 104 6.91 -13.92 15.09
C LEU A 104 8.44 -13.96 15.27
N MET A 105 9.18 -13.20 14.45
CA MET A 105 10.64 -13.06 14.59
C MET A 105 11.00 -12.26 15.85
N VAL A 106 10.38 -11.09 16.06
CA VAL A 106 10.66 -10.20 17.21
C VAL A 106 10.28 -10.86 18.54
N THR A 107 9.17 -11.58 18.59
CA THR A 107 8.71 -12.30 19.81
C THR A 107 9.52 -13.58 20.09
N GLY A 108 10.42 -13.98 19.19
CA GLY A 108 11.24 -15.18 19.35
C GLY A 108 10.47 -16.49 19.21
N ILE A 109 9.16 -16.44 18.92
CA ILE A 109 8.32 -17.63 18.69
C ILE A 109 8.82 -18.40 17.46
N ARG A 110 9.37 -17.69 16.45
CA ARG A 110 9.94 -18.31 15.25
C ARG A 110 11.08 -17.47 14.66
N ARG A 111 12.31 -17.68 15.15
CA ARG A 111 13.53 -16.97 14.72
C ARG A 111 13.92 -17.15 13.24
N GLY A 112 13.29 -18.07 12.51
CA GLY A 112 13.56 -18.33 11.08
C GLY A 112 12.49 -17.85 10.09
N GLY A 113 11.44 -17.14 10.51
CA GLY A 113 10.34 -16.76 9.61
C GLY A 113 9.53 -17.95 9.08
N PHE A 114 8.59 -17.71 8.17
CA PHE A 114 7.83 -18.81 7.53
C PHE A 114 8.69 -19.60 6.53
N VAL A 115 9.77 -18.99 6.05
CA VAL A 115 10.66 -19.49 4.98
C VAL A 115 12.01 -20.03 5.46
N GLY A 116 12.31 -20.00 6.76
CA GLY A 116 13.50 -20.67 7.33
C GLY A 116 14.83 -19.95 7.11
N VAL A 117 14.83 -18.62 6.95
CA VAL A 117 16.07 -17.86 6.71
C VAL A 117 16.67 -17.44 8.06
N ALA A 118 17.70 -18.15 8.51
CA ALA A 118 18.39 -17.89 9.77
C ALA A 118 19.55 -16.87 9.63
N ASP A 119 20.06 -16.65 8.42
CA ASP A 119 21.21 -15.78 8.14
C ASP A 119 20.80 -14.50 7.41
N ILE A 120 19.96 -13.68 8.06
CA ILE A 120 19.64 -12.32 7.59
C ILE A 120 20.49 -11.33 8.39
N SER A 121 21.16 -10.41 7.71
CA SER A 121 21.92 -9.36 8.41
C SER A 121 20.98 -8.48 9.25
N THR A 122 21.49 -7.90 10.33
CA THR A 122 20.70 -6.98 11.16
C THR A 122 20.12 -5.81 10.33
N GLY A 123 20.84 -5.34 9.31
CA GLY A 123 20.37 -4.30 8.41
C GLY A 123 19.20 -4.72 7.53
N GLU A 124 19.25 -5.91 6.94
CA GLU A 124 18.15 -6.48 6.14
C GLU A 124 16.92 -6.77 6.98
N PHE A 125 17.11 -7.24 8.22
CA PHE A 125 16.03 -7.47 9.17
C PHE A 125 15.25 -6.17 9.47
N TRP A 126 15.95 -5.10 9.83
CA TRP A 126 15.31 -3.81 10.10
C TRP A 126 14.70 -3.18 8.85
N THR A 127 15.32 -3.37 7.69
CA THR A 127 14.78 -2.93 6.39
C THR A 127 13.47 -3.67 6.08
N GLY A 128 13.43 -4.99 6.29
CA GLY A 128 12.23 -5.81 6.15
C GLY A 128 11.11 -5.39 7.10
N ILE A 129 11.44 -5.08 8.37
CA ILE A 129 10.49 -4.51 9.33
C ILE A 129 9.91 -3.20 8.82
N GLY A 130 10.76 -2.28 8.38
CA GLY A 130 10.35 -0.99 7.84
C GLY A 130 9.40 -1.13 6.65
N ILE A 131 9.79 -1.94 5.66
CA ILE A 131 9.00 -2.18 4.44
C ILE A 131 7.65 -2.80 4.78
N ASN A 132 7.60 -3.85 5.61
CA ASN A 132 6.35 -4.52 5.95
C ASN A 132 5.43 -3.62 6.79
N THR A 133 5.98 -2.85 7.72
CA THR A 133 5.23 -1.85 8.50
C THR A 133 4.63 -0.79 7.58
N TYR A 134 5.42 -0.31 6.61
CA TYR A 134 4.98 0.63 5.60
C TYR A 134 3.81 0.09 4.76
N PHE A 135 3.91 -1.14 4.25
CA PHE A 135 2.82 -1.77 3.50
C PHE A 135 1.58 -2.02 4.36
N PHE A 136 1.76 -2.44 5.62
CA PHE A 136 0.68 -2.64 6.57
C PHE A 136 -0.06 -1.31 6.87
N ALA A 137 0.67 -0.22 7.10
CA ALA A 137 0.08 1.11 7.27
C ALA A 137 -0.73 1.52 6.04
N GLY A 138 -0.21 1.28 4.83
CA GLY A 138 -0.94 1.49 3.58
C GLY A 138 -2.25 0.71 3.52
N ALA A 139 -2.22 -0.57 3.90
CA ALA A 139 -3.41 -1.42 3.95
C ALA A 139 -4.48 -0.86 4.91
N VAL A 140 -4.08 -0.49 6.12
CA VAL A 140 -4.98 0.10 7.13
C VAL A 140 -5.63 1.39 6.61
N LEU A 141 -4.83 2.29 6.02
CA LEU A 141 -5.30 3.57 5.49
C LEU A 141 -6.27 3.39 4.32
N LEU A 142 -5.95 2.49 3.39
CA LEU A 142 -6.77 2.27 2.20
C LEU A 142 -8.07 1.53 2.55
N VAL A 143 -8.02 0.51 3.40
CA VAL A 143 -9.22 -0.17 3.94
C VAL A 143 -10.10 0.83 4.70
N GLY A 144 -9.51 1.65 5.56
CA GLY A 144 -10.22 2.70 6.29
C GLY A 144 -10.92 3.68 5.34
N THR A 145 -10.25 4.06 4.25
CA THR A 145 -10.82 4.92 3.18
C THR A 145 -11.98 4.22 2.47
N THR A 146 -11.80 2.98 2.04
CA THR A 146 -12.81 2.16 1.35
C THR A 146 -14.08 2.00 2.18
N VAL A 147 -13.93 1.60 3.45
CA VAL A 147 -15.05 1.41 4.38
C VAL A 147 -15.73 2.74 4.69
N SER A 148 -14.95 3.80 4.95
CA SER A 148 -15.50 5.13 5.24
C SER A 148 -16.24 5.74 4.06
N TYR A 149 -15.77 5.51 2.83
CA TYR A 149 -16.48 5.94 1.63
C TYR A 149 -17.73 5.09 1.40
N GLY A 150 -17.62 3.76 1.48
CA GLY A 150 -18.75 2.84 1.29
C GLY A 150 -19.92 3.10 2.25
N ARG A 151 -19.63 3.37 3.54
CA ARG A 151 -20.66 3.73 4.53
C ARG A 151 -21.34 5.06 4.21
N ARG A 152 -20.58 6.10 3.81
CA ARG A 152 -21.14 7.40 3.42
C ARG A 152 -22.02 7.29 2.18
N SER A 153 -21.63 6.48 1.21
CA SER A 153 -22.37 6.28 -0.04
C SER A 153 -23.61 5.37 0.12
N ALA A 154 -23.72 4.62 1.22
CA ALA A 154 -24.86 3.77 1.54
C ALA A 154 -25.93 4.44 2.41
N SER A 155 -25.68 5.68 2.89
CA SER A 155 -26.66 6.47 3.63
C SER A 155 -27.05 7.77 2.89
N PRO A 156 -27.76 7.71 1.73
CA PRO A 156 -28.22 8.90 1.04
C PRO A 156 -29.44 9.56 1.71
N PHE A 157 -30.12 8.87 2.62
CA PHE A 157 -31.36 9.31 3.26
C PHE A 157 -31.21 9.35 4.79
N ARG A 158 -30.72 10.48 5.31
CA ARG A 158 -31.05 11.04 6.62
C ARG A 158 -30.83 12.54 6.58
#